data_AF-A0A7Y2JF25-F1
#
_entry.id   AF-A0A7Y2JF25-F1
#
_cell.length_a   1.000
_cell.length_b   1.000
_cell.length_c   1.000
_cell.angle_alpha   90.00
_cell.angle_beta   90.00
_cell.angle_gamma   90.00
#
_symmetry.space_group_name_H-M   'P 1'
#
loop_
_entity.id
_entity.type
_entity.pdbx_description
1 polymer ?
#
loop_
_entity_poly.entity_id
_entity_poly.type
_entity_poly.pdbx_seq_one_letter_code
_entity_poly.pdbx_strand_id
1 'polypeptide(L)'
;MKKLILPVVCFMLFGFTSDSIKLTDEERNFAVNELAQAKKQLMNVLEDLSDEQLNFKPSEADWSVAEGVEHLAISENAFHDMLTASLEAAADPTRREEVKM
;
A
#
# COMPACT_ATOMS: atom_id res chain seq x y z
N MET A 1 35.12 41.79 -4.99
CA MET A 1 34.64 40.68 -4.13
C MET A 1 33.11 40.67 -3.94
N LYS A 2 32.43 41.81 -3.71
CA LYS A 2 30.95 41.86 -3.58
C LYS A 2 30.13 41.37 -4.79
N LYS A 3 30.65 41.52 -6.02
CA LYS A 3 29.97 41.11 -7.27
C LYS A 3 29.88 39.58 -7.45
N LEU A 4 30.67 38.81 -6.72
CA LEU A 4 30.62 37.34 -6.73
C LEU A 4 29.70 36.77 -5.64
N ILE A 5 29.32 37.59 -4.65
CA ILE A 5 28.47 37.15 -3.52
C ILE A 5 27.04 36.88 -4.01
N LEU A 6 26.50 37.74 -4.89
CA LEU A 6 25.14 37.61 -5.40
C LEU A 6 24.90 36.29 -6.17
N PRO A 7 25.74 35.88 -7.15
CA PRO A 7 25.53 34.61 -7.84
C PRO A 7 25.75 33.40 -6.93
N VAL A 8 26.69 33.47 -5.97
CA VAL A 8 26.96 32.39 -5.02
C VAL A 8 25.80 32.20 -4.03
N VAL A 9 25.19 33.29 -3.56
CA VAL A 9 24.00 33.26 -2.71
C VAL A 9 22.78 32.74 -3.49
N CYS A 10 22.60 33.16 -4.75
CA CYS A 10 21.56 32.60 -5.60
C CYS A 10 21.75 31.09 -5.81
N PHE A 11 22.98 30.62 -6.08
CA PHE A 11 23.26 29.19 -6.27
C PHE A 11 23.00 28.36 -5.01
N MET A 12 23.26 28.92 -3.82
CA MET A 12 22.92 28.27 -2.54
C MET A 12 21.40 28.21 -2.27
N LEU A 13 20.62 29.17 -2.76
CA LEU A 13 19.16 29.21 -2.56
C LEU A 13 18.38 28.28 -3.51
N PHE A 14 18.96 27.90 -4.65
CA PHE A 14 18.34 26.97 -5.62
C PHE A 14 18.82 25.52 -5.47
N GLY A 15 19.76 25.23 -4.57
CA GLY A 15 20.39 23.90 -4.44
C GLY A 15 19.59 22.85 -3.66
N PHE A 16 18.45 23.22 -3.06
CA PHE A 16 17.64 22.29 -2.26
C PHE A 16 16.36 21.91 -3.00
N THR A 17 16.50 21.07 -4.02
CA THR A 17 15.35 20.31 -4.54
C THR A 17 15.20 19.06 -3.67
N SER A 18 14.12 19.00 -2.89
CA SER A 18 13.74 17.76 -2.20
C SER A 18 13.38 16.73 -3.27
N ASP A 19 14.26 15.75 -3.51
CA ASP A 19 13.87 14.55 -4.24
C ASP A 19 12.82 13.84 -3.38
N SER A 20 11.55 14.01 -3.74
CA SER A 20 10.51 13.11 -3.26
C SER A 20 10.83 11.74 -3.84
N ILE A 21 11.22 10.78 -2.99
CA ILE A 21 11.28 9.38 -3.40
C ILE A 21 9.88 9.01 -3.88
N LYS A 22 9.73 8.83 -5.18
CA LYS A 22 8.50 8.36 -5.82
C LYS A 22 8.73 6.93 -6.25
N LEU A 23 7.70 6.10 -6.09
CA LEU A 23 7.69 4.78 -6.73
C LEU A 23 7.94 4.94 -8.23
N THR A 24 8.80 4.08 -8.78
CA THR A 24 8.95 3.97 -10.23
C THR A 24 7.67 3.43 -10.85
N ASP A 25 7.54 3.59 -12.17
CA ASP A 25 6.40 3.05 -12.89
C ASP A 25 6.39 1.51 -12.81
N GLU A 26 7.55 0.86 -12.82
CA GLU A 26 7.68 -0.59 -12.63
C GLU A 26 7.19 -1.03 -11.25
N GLU A 27 7.61 -0.36 -10.17
CA GLU A 27 7.20 -0.67 -8.80
C GLU A 27 5.69 -0.49 -8.61
N ARG A 28 5.14 0.60 -9.16
CA ARG A 28 3.69 0.85 -9.15
C ARG A 28 2.93 -0.22 -9.91
N ASN A 29 3.36 -0.55 -11.12
CA ASN A 29 2.71 -1.54 -11.96
C ASN A 29 2.77 -2.92 -11.33
N PHE A 30 3.89 -3.27 -10.70
CA PHE A 30 4.02 -4.50 -9.92
C PHE A 30 2.96 -4.57 -8.81
N ALA A 31 2.87 -3.55 -7.94
CA ALA A 31 1.93 -3.55 -6.83
C ALA A 31 0.46 -3.63 -7.30
N VAL A 32 0.09 -2.88 -8.35
CA VAL A 32 -1.27 -2.91 -8.92
C VAL A 32 -1.58 -4.27 -9.54
N ASN A 33 -0.64 -4.87 -10.27
CA ASN A 33 -0.83 -6.18 -10.87
C ASN A 33 -0.98 -7.28 -9.81
N GLU A 34 -0.19 -7.26 -8.74
CA GLU A 34 -0.31 -8.24 -7.65
C GLU A 34 -1.68 -8.13 -6.97
N LEU A 35 -2.16 -6.92 -6.68
CA LEU A 35 -3.50 -6.71 -6.12
C LEU A 35 -4.60 -7.24 -7.04
N ALA A 36 -4.52 -6.93 -8.34
CA ALA A 36 -5.51 -7.40 -9.31
C ALA A 36 -5.48 -8.92 -9.50
N GLN A 37 -4.29 -9.53 -9.50
CA GLN A 37 -4.12 -10.98 -9.61
C GLN A 37 -4.66 -11.70 -8.38
N ALA A 38 -4.38 -11.21 -7.17
CA ALA A 38 -4.88 -11.78 -5.93
C ALA A 38 -6.42 -11.77 -5.90
N LYS A 39 -7.03 -10.64 -6.26
CA LYS A 39 -8.50 -10.53 -6.39
C LYS A 39 -9.04 -11.54 -7.41
N LYS A 40 -8.42 -11.63 -8.59
CA LYS A 40 -8.84 -12.57 -9.63
C LYS A 40 -8.75 -14.02 -9.16
N GLN A 41 -7.67 -14.39 -8.47
CA GLN A 41 -7.49 -15.72 -7.90
C GLN A 41 -8.60 -16.04 -6.90
N LEU A 42 -8.93 -15.10 -6.00
CA LEU A 42 -10.03 -15.27 -5.06
C LEU A 42 -11.35 -15.52 -5.81
N MET A 43 -11.69 -14.66 -6.77
CA MET A 43 -12.94 -14.80 -7.54
C MET A 43 -13.02 -16.13 -8.29
N ASN A 44 -11.92 -16.57 -8.90
CA ASN A 44 -11.86 -17.85 -9.62
C ASN A 44 -12.08 -19.05 -8.67
N VAL A 45 -11.59 -18.98 -7.43
CA VAL A 45 -11.81 -20.05 -6.44
C VAL A 45 -13.29 -20.12 -6.03
N LEU A 46 -13.98 -18.98 -6.02
CA LEU A 46 -15.38 -18.88 -5.59
C LEU A 46 -16.39 -19.16 -6.72
N GLU A 47 -15.98 -19.01 -7.98
CA GLU A 47 -16.87 -19.01 -9.17
C GLU A 47 -17.79 -20.24 -9.27
N ASP A 48 -17.26 -21.42 -8.96
CA ASP A 48 -17.98 -22.70 -9.13
C ASP A 48 -18.55 -23.27 -7.83
N LEU A 49 -18.47 -22.54 -6.70
CA LEU A 49 -18.98 -23.03 -5.42
C LEU A 49 -20.50 -22.80 -5.30
N SER A 50 -21.23 -23.86 -4.94
CA SER A 50 -22.64 -23.74 -4.57
C SER A 50 -22.82 -23.04 -3.22
N ASP A 51 -24.04 -22.58 -2.94
CA ASP A 51 -24.38 -21.99 -1.64
C ASP A 51 -24.10 -22.94 -0.48
N GLU A 52 -24.38 -24.25 -0.65
CA GLU A 52 -24.07 -25.26 0.37
C GLU A 52 -22.56 -25.41 0.59
N GLN A 53 -21.75 -25.33 -0.46
CA GLN A 53 -20.30 -25.42 -0.36
C GLN A 53 -19.70 -24.16 0.27
N LEU A 54 -20.20 -22.98 -0.10
CA LEU A 54 -19.79 -21.70 0.49
C LEU A 54 -20.06 -21.64 1.99
N ASN A 55 -21.19 -22.20 2.42
CA ASN A 55 -21.65 -22.19 3.80
C ASN A 55 -21.27 -23.46 4.59
N PHE A 56 -20.58 -24.41 3.97
CA PHE A 56 -20.16 -25.64 4.65
C PHE A 56 -19.18 -25.32 5.78
N LYS A 57 -19.41 -25.95 6.95
CA LYS A 57 -18.53 -25.87 8.12
C LYS A 57 -18.09 -27.28 8.54
N PRO A 58 -16.78 -27.56 8.55
CA PRO A 58 -16.27 -28.86 9.01
C PRO A 58 -16.60 -29.17 10.49
N SER A 59 -16.63 -28.13 11.34
CA SER A 59 -17.07 -28.19 12.73
C SER A 59 -17.67 -26.86 13.19
N GLU A 60 -18.28 -26.83 14.38
CA GLU A 60 -18.86 -25.60 14.95
C GLU A 60 -17.82 -24.50 15.24
N ALA A 61 -16.54 -24.86 15.38
CA ALA A 61 -15.45 -23.93 15.67
C ALA A 61 -14.78 -23.37 14.39
N ASP A 62 -15.08 -23.95 13.23
CA ASP A 62 -14.47 -23.57 11.97
C ASP A 62 -15.27 -22.49 11.23
N TRP A 63 -14.58 -21.75 10.37
CA TRP A 63 -15.22 -20.80 9.46
C TRP A 63 -15.62 -21.49 8.16
N SER A 64 -16.76 -21.06 7.62
CA SER A 64 -17.11 -21.38 6.24
C SER A 64 -16.24 -20.58 5.26
N VAL A 65 -16.27 -20.96 3.98
CA VAL A 65 -15.60 -20.18 2.93
C VAL A 65 -16.20 -18.77 2.86
N ALA A 66 -17.53 -18.65 2.96
CA ALA A 66 -18.22 -17.36 2.95
C ALA A 66 -17.77 -16.45 4.11
N GLU A 67 -17.65 -17.00 5.33
CA GLU A 67 -17.18 -16.25 6.49
C GLU A 67 -15.72 -15.82 6.34
N GLY A 68 -14.87 -16.68 5.78
CA GLY A 68 -13.48 -16.33 5.47
C GLY A 68 -13.39 -15.18 4.46
N VAL A 69 -14.20 -15.21 3.39
CA VAL A 69 -14.25 -14.15 2.38
C VAL A 69 -14.78 -12.84 2.96
N GLU A 70 -15.81 -12.89 3.81
CA GLU A 70 -16.33 -11.72 4.51
C GLU A 70 -15.25 -11.09 5.40
N HIS A 71 -14.54 -11.90 6.18
CA HIS A 71 -13.46 -11.41 7.03
C HIS A 71 -12.33 -10.75 6.22
N LEU A 72 -11.94 -11.35 5.09
CA LEU A 72 -10.96 -10.75 4.18
C LEU A 72 -11.42 -9.40 3.65
N ALA A 73 -12.67 -9.31 3.17
CA ALA A 73 -13.22 -8.08 2.63
C ALA A 73 -13.29 -6.94 3.68
N ILE A 74 -13.66 -7.26 4.92
CA ILE A 74 -13.67 -6.31 6.03
C ILE A 74 -12.24 -5.85 6.35
N SER A 75 -11.31 -6.80 6.47
CA SER A 75 -9.92 -6.52 6.86
C SER A 75 -9.19 -5.70 5.81
N GLU A 76 -9.41 -5.98 4.52
CA GLU A 76 -8.80 -5.23 3.41
C GLU A 76 -9.17 -3.74 3.46
N ASN A 77 -10.45 -3.43 3.70
CA ASN A 77 -10.90 -2.04 3.87
C ASN A 77 -10.21 -1.36 5.06
N ALA A 78 -10.12 -2.06 6.20
CA ALA A 78 -9.46 -1.51 7.39
C ALA A 78 -7.96 -1.23 7.14
N PHE A 79 -7.26 -2.12 6.43
CA PHE A 79 -5.86 -1.90 6.06
C PHE A 79 -5.71 -0.76 5.05
N HIS A 80 -6.61 -0.64 4.09
CA HIS A 80 -6.61 0.47 3.13
C HIS A 80 -6.74 1.81 3.83
N ASP A 81 -7.68 1.93 4.77
CA ASP A 81 -7.91 3.15 5.54
C ASP A 81 -6.68 3.50 6.39
N MET A 82 -6.10 2.50 7.08
CA MET A 82 -4.89 2.67 7.88
C MET A 82 -3.70 3.14 7.03
N LEU A 83 -3.49 2.51 5.86
CA LEU A 83 -2.40 2.88 4.94
C LEU A 83 -2.60 4.28 4.38
N THR A 84 -3.81 4.62 3.94
CA THR A 84 -4.15 5.95 3.41
C THR A 84 -3.89 7.03 4.45
N ALA A 85 -4.39 6.83 5.69
CA ALA A 85 -4.14 7.76 6.79
C ALA A 85 -2.63 7.92 7.08
N SER A 86 -1.86 6.84 6.99
CA SER A 86 -0.40 6.90 7.19
C SER A 86 0.34 7.66 6.09
N LEU A 87 -0.15 7.60 4.85
CA LEU A 87 0.43 8.31 3.70
C LEU A 87 0.05 9.80 3.68
N GLU A 88 -1.12 10.16 4.23
CA GLU A 88 -1.55 11.55 4.40
C GLU A 88 -0.81 12.26 5.54
N ALA A 89 -0.36 11.53 6.55
CA ALA A 89 0.41 12.07 7.65
C ALA A 89 1.76 12.63 7.19
N ALA A 90 2.21 13.72 7.82
CA ALA A 90 3.55 14.24 7.56
C ALA A 90 4.62 13.21 7.95
N ALA A 91 5.66 13.10 7.12
CA ALA A 91 6.78 12.20 7.39
C ALA A 91 7.41 12.51 8.76
N ASP A 92 7.60 11.48 9.59
CA ASP A 92 8.28 11.59 10.87
C ASP A 92 9.81 11.39 10.69
N PRO A 93 10.63 12.45 10.81
CA PRO A 93 12.07 12.34 10.61
C PRO A 93 12.76 11.45 11.64
N THR A 94 12.18 11.27 12.83
CA THR A 94 12.77 10.46 13.90
C THR A 94 12.76 8.96 13.58
N ARG A 95 11.87 8.54 12.67
CA ARG A 95 11.69 7.15 12.25
C ARG A 95 12.53 6.75 11.04
N ARG A 96 13.33 7.66 10.48
CA ARG A 96 14.18 7.35 9.29
C ARG A 96 15.17 6.22 9.55
N GLU A 97 15.72 6.15 10.75
CA GLU A 97 16.68 5.09 11.14
C GLU A 97 16.02 3.69 11.18
N GLU A 98 14.69 3.61 11.20
CA GLU A 98 13.93 2.35 11.19
C GLU A 98 13.79 1.76 9.78
N VAL A 99 13.95 2.58 8.73
CA VAL A 99 13.82 2.14 7.33
C VAL A 99 15.11 1.44 6.90
N LYS A 100 15.15 0.11 7.03
CA LYS A 100 16.21 -0.72 6.46
C LYS A 100 15.83 -1.09 5.03
N MET A 101 16.66 -0.67 4.07
CA MET A 101 16.59 -1.13 2.68
C MET A 101 17.35 -2.44 2.51
#